data_AF-A0A9E4A4L9-F1
#
_entry.id   AF-A0A9E4A4L9-F1
#
_cell.length_a   1.000
_cell.length_b   1.000
_cell.length_c   1.000
_cell.angle_alpha   90.00
_cell.angle_beta   90.00
_cell.angle_gamma   90.00
#
_symmetry.space_group_name_H-M   'P 1'
#
loop_
_entity.id
_entity.type
_entity.pdbx_description
1 polymer ?
#
loop_
_entity_poly.entity_id
_entity_poly.type
_entity_poly.pdbx_seq_one_letter_code
_entity_poly.pdbx_strand_id
1 'polypeptide(L)'
;ICINLTGKFLSEDRQVKIATNMQIYWDAAFFSIGGTDVPTRITTLSPNHTDLHYRGFSKMYRPTPHAPHLFDYNKVTTAKQWRDLAGHYTRYGEVTRLLEEIDDMYVILNAGDEMTVEFDAAGLPPLEDGWERDFILYSDGWDK
;
A
#
# COMPACT_ATOMS: atom_id res chain seq x y z
N ILE A 1 11.61 5.19 -1.72
CA ILE A 1 13.02 5.07 -1.27
C ILE A 1 13.46 6.46 -0.81
N CYS A 2 13.89 6.61 0.44
CA CYS A 2 14.42 7.88 0.97
C CYS A 2 15.85 7.64 1.43
N ILE A 3 16.79 8.51 1.03
CA ILE A 3 18.21 8.39 1.36
C ILE A 3 18.68 9.72 1.93
N ASN A 4 19.25 9.70 3.13
CA ASN A 4 19.85 10.88 3.73
C ASN A 4 21.23 11.15 3.09
N LEU A 5 21.32 12.27 2.36
CA LEU A 5 22.56 12.72 1.70
C LEU A 5 23.42 13.67 2.57
N THR A 6 23.05 13.89 3.84
CA THR A 6 23.80 14.76 4.76
C THR A 6 25.26 14.30 4.88
N GLY A 7 26.19 15.20 4.59
CA GLY A 7 27.64 14.93 4.64
C GLY A 7 28.14 13.95 3.57
N LYS A 8 27.35 13.62 2.55
CA LYS A 8 27.76 12.70 1.47
C LYS A 8 28.42 13.38 0.28
N PHE A 9 28.30 14.70 0.18
CA PHE A 9 29.02 15.51 -0.82
C PHE A 9 30.38 15.92 -0.25
N LEU A 10 31.45 15.28 -0.75
CA LEU A 10 32.83 15.48 -0.27
C LEU A 10 33.60 16.58 -1.03
N SER A 11 32.98 17.17 -2.05
CA SER A 11 33.51 18.26 -2.88
C SER A 11 32.36 19.22 -3.21
N GLU A 12 32.58 20.19 -4.10
CA GLU A 12 31.49 21.03 -4.65
C GLU A 12 30.60 20.32 -5.68
N ASP A 13 30.92 19.08 -6.05
CA ASP A 13 30.07 18.27 -6.92
C ASP A 13 28.80 17.84 -6.17
N ARG A 14 27.64 17.96 -6.85
CA ARG A 14 26.30 17.61 -6.34
C ARG A 14 25.60 16.57 -7.22
N GLN A 15 26.30 15.96 -8.17
CA GLN A 15 25.73 14.90 -9.00
C GLN A 15 25.49 13.64 -8.16
N VAL A 16 24.28 13.09 -8.28
CA VAL A 16 23.90 11.81 -7.66
C VAL A 16 23.64 10.81 -8.78
N LYS A 17 24.34 9.68 -8.73
CA LYS A 17 24.12 8.55 -9.64
C LYS A 17 23.36 7.45 -8.90
N ILE A 18 22.21 7.07 -9.45
CA ILE A 18 21.52 5.84 -9.06
C ILE A 18 22.06 4.71 -9.94
N ALA A 19 22.62 3.68 -9.32
CA ALA A 19 23.11 2.49 -10.01
C ALA A 19 22.38 1.26 -9.45
N THR A 20 21.81 0.46 -10.35
CA THR A 20 21.10 -0.78 -10.01
C THR A 20 21.31 -1.78 -11.14
N ASN A 21 21.31 -3.07 -10.80
CA ASN A 21 21.24 -4.17 -11.75
C ASN A 21 19.80 -4.68 -11.94
N MET A 22 18.82 -4.05 -11.30
CA MET A 22 17.40 -4.37 -11.42
C MET A 22 16.70 -3.49 -12.46
N GLN A 23 15.64 -4.03 -13.06
CA GLN A 23 14.75 -3.26 -13.92
C GLN A 23 13.81 -2.41 -13.05
N ILE A 24 14.17 -1.15 -12.82
CA ILE A 24 13.38 -0.22 -12.00
C ILE A 24 12.78 0.86 -12.91
N TYR A 25 11.46 1.06 -12.81
CA TYR A 25 10.74 2.16 -13.44
C TYR A 25 10.46 3.22 -12.38
N TRP A 26 10.83 4.47 -12.67
CA TRP A 26 10.61 5.61 -11.79
C TRP A 26 9.65 6.58 -12.47
N ASP A 27 8.66 7.06 -11.73
CA ASP A 27 7.77 8.12 -12.22
C ASP A 27 8.37 9.51 -11.94
N ALA A 28 8.90 9.72 -10.73
CA ALA A 28 9.54 10.96 -10.33
C ALA A 28 10.64 10.74 -9.28
N ALA A 29 11.57 11.69 -9.19
CA ALA A 29 12.58 11.77 -8.14
C ALA A 29 12.61 13.18 -7.57
N PHE A 30 12.60 13.29 -6.24
CA PHE A 30 12.58 14.57 -5.53
C PHE A 30 13.74 14.61 -4.54
N PHE A 31 14.23 15.82 -4.27
CA PHE A 31 15.15 16.06 -3.15
C PHE A 31 14.58 17.17 -2.26
N SER A 32 14.89 17.09 -0.98
CA SER A 32 14.61 18.15 -0.02
C SER A 32 15.90 18.43 0.74
N ILE A 33 16.15 19.70 1.03
CA ILE A 33 17.30 20.15 1.82
C ILE A 33 17.02 20.15 3.33
N GLY A 34 15.84 19.66 3.75
CA GLY A 34 15.36 19.77 5.13
C GLY A 34 15.05 21.23 5.44
N GLY A 35 13.77 21.59 5.49
CA GLY A 35 13.43 23.01 5.51
C GLY A 35 11.97 23.31 5.73
N THR A 36 11.39 22.74 6.78
CA THR A 36 10.39 23.31 7.70
C THR A 36 9.89 22.15 8.53
N ASP A 37 9.99 22.26 9.85
CA ASP A 37 9.25 21.37 10.74
C ASP A 37 7.78 21.79 10.61
N VAL A 38 7.09 21.22 9.64
CA VAL A 38 5.66 21.46 9.46
C VAL A 38 4.95 20.63 10.52
N PRO A 39 4.18 21.25 11.43
CA PRO A 39 3.42 20.51 12.43
C PRO A 39 2.61 19.41 11.73
N THR A 40 2.94 18.16 12.04
CA THR A 40 2.26 16.98 11.48
C THR A 40 1.63 16.23 12.63
N ARG A 41 0.35 15.86 12.47
CA ARG A 41 -0.38 15.06 13.46
C ARG A 41 -0.77 13.73 12.84
N ILE A 42 -0.18 12.65 13.36
CA ILE A 42 -0.54 11.28 12.98
C ILE A 42 -1.65 10.80 13.92
N THR A 43 -2.76 10.35 13.35
CA THR A 43 -3.85 9.66 14.08
C THR A 43 -4.00 8.28 13.47
N THR A 44 -3.66 7.24 14.22
CA THR A 44 -3.84 5.85 13.79
C THR A 44 -5.27 5.43 14.05
N LEU A 45 -5.91 4.84 13.04
CA LEU A 45 -7.21 4.18 13.18
C LEU A 45 -7.02 2.67 13.09
N SER A 46 -7.68 1.94 14.00
CA SER A 46 -7.88 0.50 13.84
C SER A 46 -9.08 0.26 12.92
N PRO A 47 -9.08 -0.81 12.11
CA PRO A 47 -10.25 -1.20 11.34
C PRO A 47 -11.45 -1.43 12.27
N ASN A 48 -12.62 -0.91 11.92
CA ASN A 48 -13.85 -1.16 12.70
C ASN A 48 -14.68 -2.32 12.12
N HIS A 49 -14.47 -2.65 10.85
CA HIS A 49 -15.03 -3.81 10.20
C HIS A 49 -14.14 -4.28 9.06
N THR A 50 -13.97 -5.60 8.96
CA THR A 50 -13.22 -6.23 7.90
C THR A 50 -13.94 -7.48 7.41
N ASP A 51 -14.27 -7.54 6.12
CA ASP A 51 -14.93 -8.69 5.50
C ASP A 51 -14.04 -9.30 4.41
N LEU A 52 -13.72 -10.58 4.59
CA LEU A 52 -12.99 -11.40 3.63
C LEU A 52 -13.96 -12.17 2.74
N HIS A 53 -13.83 -12.04 1.43
CA HIS A 53 -14.68 -12.75 0.48
C HIS A 53 -13.96 -13.07 -0.83
N TYR A 54 -14.51 -14.01 -1.59
CA TYR A 54 -14.08 -14.21 -2.96
C TYR A 54 -14.64 -13.11 -3.85
N ARG A 55 -13.76 -12.37 -4.53
CA ARG A 55 -14.14 -11.38 -5.53
C ARG A 55 -13.88 -11.87 -6.95
N GLY A 56 -12.72 -12.48 -7.17
CA GLY A 56 -12.17 -12.81 -8.48
C GLY A 56 -11.09 -11.81 -8.91
N PHE A 57 -10.91 -11.67 -10.22
CA PHE A 57 -9.74 -11.02 -10.81
C PHE A 57 -10.10 -9.74 -11.54
N SER A 58 -9.44 -8.64 -11.19
CA SER A 58 -9.59 -7.36 -11.89
C SER A 58 -9.08 -7.46 -13.33
N LYS A 59 -9.78 -6.84 -14.28
CA LYS A 59 -9.37 -6.81 -15.68
C LYS A 59 -8.06 -6.03 -15.80
N MET A 60 -7.03 -6.73 -16.23
CA MET A 60 -5.73 -6.14 -16.54
C MET A 60 -5.79 -5.36 -17.86
N TYR A 61 -5.15 -4.20 -17.90
CA TYR A 61 -4.97 -3.39 -19.11
C TYR A 61 -3.64 -2.63 -19.06
N ARG A 62 -3.25 -2.03 -20.18
CA ARG A 62 -2.11 -1.12 -20.26
C ARG A 62 -2.53 0.13 -21.05
N PRO A 63 -2.30 1.36 -20.53
CA PRO A 63 -2.61 2.58 -21.26
C PRO A 63 -1.81 2.74 -22.57
N THR A 64 -0.57 2.25 -22.59
CA THR A 64 0.30 2.20 -23.78
C THR A 64 1.06 0.88 -23.80
N PRO A 65 1.65 0.45 -24.94
CA PRO A 65 2.40 -0.80 -25.02
C PRO A 65 3.54 -0.95 -24.00
N HIS A 66 4.16 0.17 -23.60
CA HIS A 66 5.30 0.21 -22.68
C HIS A 66 4.92 0.63 -21.25
N ALA A 67 3.65 0.96 -20.99
CA ALA A 67 3.18 1.28 -19.65
C ALA A 67 3.15 0.02 -18.76
N PRO A 68 3.23 0.18 -17.42
CA PRO A 68 2.98 -0.92 -16.49
C PRO A 68 1.56 -1.48 -16.67
N HIS A 69 1.37 -2.73 -16.25
CA HIS A 69 0.03 -3.32 -16.16
C HIS A 69 -0.76 -2.60 -15.07
N LEU A 70 -1.95 -2.14 -15.42
CA LEU A 70 -2.94 -1.59 -14.51
C LEU A 70 -4.15 -2.53 -14.43
N PHE A 71 -4.96 -2.36 -13.39
CA PHE A 71 -6.10 -3.22 -13.12
C PHE A 71 -7.36 -2.36 -12.93
N ASP A 72 -8.40 -2.64 -13.71
CA ASP A 72 -9.70 -1.97 -13.56
C ASP A 72 -10.50 -2.68 -12.46
N TYR A 73 -10.57 -2.05 -11.28
CA TYR A 73 -11.25 -2.59 -10.11
C TYR A 73 -12.74 -2.86 -10.37
N ASN A 74 -13.39 -2.11 -11.25
CA ASN A 74 -14.83 -2.28 -11.50
C ASN A 74 -15.14 -3.39 -12.51
N LYS A 75 -14.12 -3.99 -13.14
CA LYS A 75 -14.29 -5.06 -14.14
C LYS A 75 -13.70 -6.35 -13.61
N VAL A 76 -14.55 -7.23 -13.14
CA VAL A 76 -14.15 -8.48 -12.48
C VAL A 76 -14.47 -9.70 -13.35
N THR A 77 -13.54 -10.65 -13.37
CA THR A 77 -13.79 -12.00 -13.89
C THR A 77 -13.59 -13.03 -12.79
N THR A 78 -14.49 -14.00 -12.69
CA THR A 78 -14.39 -15.15 -11.76
C THR A 78 -13.85 -16.40 -12.44
N ALA A 79 -13.50 -16.31 -13.73
CA ALA A 79 -12.83 -17.39 -14.43
C ALA A 79 -11.46 -17.63 -13.78
N LYS A 80 -11.16 -18.89 -13.48
CA LYS A 80 -9.91 -19.31 -12.84
C LYS A 80 -8.69 -18.87 -13.67
N GLN A 81 -7.88 -17.96 -13.14
CA GLN A 81 -6.65 -17.50 -13.80
C GLN A 81 -5.42 -18.28 -13.35
N TRP A 82 -5.40 -18.69 -12.08
CA TRP A 82 -4.28 -19.40 -11.48
C TRP A 82 -4.74 -20.66 -10.75
N ARG A 83 -3.79 -21.57 -10.49
CA ARG A 83 -4.05 -22.71 -9.62
C ARG A 83 -4.03 -22.23 -8.17
N ASP A 84 -4.94 -22.77 -7.39
CA ASP A 84 -4.95 -22.56 -5.95
C ASP A 84 -3.69 -23.18 -5.36
N LEU A 85 -3.08 -22.48 -4.41
CA LEU A 85 -1.98 -23.05 -3.63
C LEU A 85 -2.54 -24.16 -2.73
N ALA A 86 -1.73 -25.17 -2.42
CA ALA A 86 -2.15 -26.18 -1.45
C ALA A 86 -2.00 -25.62 -0.03
N GLY A 87 -2.98 -25.83 0.84
CA GLY A 87 -2.91 -25.39 2.23
C GLY A 87 -4.27 -25.04 2.83
N HIS A 88 -4.23 -24.46 4.02
CA HIS A 88 -5.40 -23.90 4.69
C HIS A 88 -5.46 -22.39 4.46
N TYR A 89 -6.66 -21.88 4.24
CA TYR A 89 -6.97 -20.47 4.05
C TYR A 89 -7.87 -19.97 5.16
N THR A 90 -7.86 -18.66 5.41
CA THR A 90 -8.80 -18.05 6.33
C THR A 90 -10.21 -18.18 5.77
N ARG A 91 -11.16 -18.58 6.62
CA ARG A 91 -12.56 -18.71 6.23
C ARG A 91 -13.13 -17.33 5.90
N TYR A 92 -13.90 -17.24 4.82
CA TYR A 92 -14.62 -16.02 4.44
C TYR A 92 -15.60 -15.53 5.51
N GLY A 93 -15.86 -14.23 5.47
CA GLY A 93 -16.67 -13.47 6.39
C GLY A 93 -15.84 -12.46 7.18
N GLU A 94 -16.38 -12.08 8.33
CA GLU A 94 -15.80 -11.07 9.22
C GLU A 94 -14.47 -11.56 9.83
N VAL A 95 -13.41 -10.77 9.67
CA VAL A 95 -12.02 -11.09 10.10
C VAL A 95 -11.30 -9.93 10.81
N THR A 96 -12.03 -8.91 11.29
CA THR A 96 -11.46 -7.69 11.92
C THR A 96 -10.46 -8.03 13.03
N ARG A 97 -10.75 -9.06 13.83
CA ARG A 97 -9.86 -9.50 14.92
C ARG A 97 -8.46 -9.90 14.47
N LEU A 98 -8.28 -10.33 13.22
CA LEU A 98 -6.97 -10.68 12.65
C LEU A 98 -6.19 -9.45 12.14
N LEU A 99 -6.80 -8.26 12.20
CA LEU A 99 -6.20 -7.00 11.75
C LEU A 99 -6.06 -5.98 12.90
N GLU A 100 -6.39 -6.36 14.13
CA GLU A 100 -6.34 -5.46 15.29
C GLU A 100 -4.88 -5.15 15.69
N GLU A 101 -3.97 -6.12 15.57
CA GLU A 101 -2.57 -6.02 15.97
C GLU A 101 -1.65 -6.80 15.00
N ILE A 102 -0.35 -6.49 15.03
CA ILE A 102 0.69 -7.25 14.29
C ILE A 102 1.28 -8.28 15.26
N ASP A 103 0.62 -9.43 15.37
CA ASP A 103 0.90 -10.48 16.35
C ASP A 103 1.29 -11.83 15.71
N ASP A 104 1.71 -11.79 14.44
CA ASP A 104 1.96 -12.95 13.58
C ASP A 104 0.71 -13.82 13.29
N MET A 105 -0.50 -13.32 13.55
CA MET A 105 -1.75 -13.91 13.07
C MET A 105 -2.24 -13.17 11.83
N TYR A 106 -2.27 -13.86 10.68
CA TYR A 106 -2.57 -13.24 9.39
C TYR A 106 -3.88 -13.79 8.78
N VAL A 107 -4.51 -12.95 7.95
CA VAL A 107 -5.49 -13.43 6.98
C VAL A 107 -4.73 -14.15 5.84
N ILE A 108 -4.97 -15.45 5.68
CA ILE A 108 -4.32 -16.25 4.64
C ILE A 108 -5.23 -16.27 3.40
N LEU A 109 -4.80 -15.56 2.36
CA LEU A 109 -5.53 -15.35 1.11
C LEU A 109 -5.11 -16.35 0.02
N ASN A 110 -6.02 -16.59 -0.93
CA ASN A 110 -5.75 -17.25 -2.19
C ASN A 110 -6.02 -16.31 -3.39
N ALA A 111 -5.64 -16.74 -4.59
CA ALA A 111 -5.83 -15.97 -5.81
C ALA A 111 -7.32 -15.63 -6.04
N GLY A 112 -7.62 -14.34 -6.06
CA GLY A 112 -8.97 -13.81 -6.30
C GLY A 112 -9.75 -13.50 -5.02
N ASP A 113 -9.18 -13.77 -3.84
CA ASP A 113 -9.73 -13.26 -2.58
C ASP A 113 -9.54 -11.75 -2.49
N GLU A 114 -10.49 -11.10 -1.84
CA GLU A 114 -10.45 -9.69 -1.49
C GLU A 114 -10.91 -9.52 -0.04
N MET A 115 -10.38 -8.49 0.60
CA MET A 115 -10.81 -8.05 1.91
C MET A 115 -11.23 -6.60 1.83
N THR A 116 -12.48 -6.31 2.19
CA THR A 116 -12.93 -4.94 2.43
C THR A 116 -12.57 -4.55 3.86
N VAL A 117 -11.83 -3.45 4.01
CA VAL A 117 -11.41 -2.92 5.32
C VAL A 117 -12.05 -1.54 5.49
N GLU A 118 -12.85 -1.40 6.53
CA GLU A 118 -13.53 -0.15 6.87
C GLU A 118 -12.86 0.50 8.08
N PHE A 119 -12.84 1.84 8.06
CA PHE A 119 -12.34 2.67 9.15
C PHE A 119 -13.38 3.72 9.51
N ASP A 120 -13.67 3.87 10.80
CA ASP A 120 -14.61 4.88 11.27
C ASP A 120 -13.95 6.27 11.30
N ALA A 121 -14.32 7.10 10.32
CA ALA A 121 -13.85 8.47 10.23
C ALA A 121 -14.43 9.38 11.33
N ALA A 122 -15.53 9.01 11.98
CA ALA A 122 -16.14 9.82 13.04
C ALA A 122 -15.26 9.92 14.29
N GLY A 123 -14.33 8.97 14.49
CA GLY A 123 -13.34 8.99 15.57
C GLY A 123 -12.17 9.96 15.34
N LEU A 124 -12.06 10.57 14.16
CA LEU A 124 -10.96 11.48 13.84
C LEU A 124 -11.14 12.84 14.53
N PRO A 125 -10.05 13.45 15.03
CA PRO A 125 -10.12 14.80 15.58
C PRO A 125 -10.53 15.82 14.50
N PRO A 126 -11.19 16.93 14.87
CA PRO A 126 -11.44 18.01 13.93
C PRO A 126 -10.12 18.56 13.38
N LEU A 127 -10.14 19.08 12.15
CA LEU A 127 -8.99 19.77 11.58
C LEU A 127 -8.87 21.17 12.18
N GLU A 128 -7.64 21.55 12.47
CA GLU A 128 -7.29 22.92 12.82
C GLU A 128 -7.38 23.82 11.57
N ASP A 129 -7.55 25.12 11.78
CA ASP A 129 -7.65 26.08 10.68
C ASP A 129 -6.36 26.08 9.84
N GLY A 130 -6.52 26.01 8.52
CA GLY A 130 -5.41 25.90 7.56
C GLY A 130 -4.76 24.52 7.43
N TRP A 131 -5.26 23.48 8.11
CA TRP A 131 -4.74 22.12 7.97
C TRP A 131 -5.46 21.32 6.89
N GLU A 132 -4.70 20.45 6.21
CA GLU A 132 -5.20 19.44 5.27
C GLU A 132 -5.10 18.04 5.89
N ARG A 133 -5.98 17.13 5.49
CA ARG A 133 -5.95 15.72 5.91
C ARG A 133 -5.63 14.82 4.73
N ASP A 134 -4.57 14.06 4.89
CA ASP A 134 -4.23 12.93 4.03
C ASP A 134 -4.38 11.60 4.76
N PHE A 135 -4.41 10.52 3.98
CA PHE A 135 -4.54 9.16 4.47
C PHE A 135 -3.37 8.31 3.96
N ILE A 136 -2.84 7.48 4.86
CA ILE A 136 -1.85 6.46 4.52
C ILE A 136 -2.44 5.13 4.95
N LEU A 137 -2.57 4.20 4.00
CA LEU A 137 -2.84 2.81 4.32
C LEU A 137 -1.49 2.13 4.62
N TYR A 138 -1.30 1.72 5.86
CA TYR A 138 -0.18 0.88 6.27
C TYR A 138 -0.65 -0.57 6.35
N SER A 139 0.03 -1.46 5.65
CA SER A 139 -0.24 -2.90 5.62
C SER A 139 1.04 -3.64 5.98
N ASP A 140 0.91 -4.57 6.94
CA ASP A 140 1.93 -5.54 7.29
C ASP A 140 1.49 -6.92 6.79
N GLY A 141 2.35 -7.59 6.03
CA GLY A 141 1.99 -8.85 5.41
C GLY A 141 3.13 -9.45 4.58
N TRP A 142 2.91 -10.69 4.16
CA TRP A 142 3.84 -11.47 3.34
C TRP A 142 3.24 -11.75 1.97
N ASP A 143 4.06 -11.58 0.94
CA ASP A 143 3.75 -11.95 -0.45
C ASP A 143 4.68 -13.10 -0.90
N LYS A 144 4.16 -14.04 -1.71
CA LYS A 144 4.89 -15.25 -2.16
C LYS A 144 4.69 -15.56 -3.64
#